data_AF-A0A838QET3-F1
#
_entry.id   AF-A0A838QET3-F1
#
_cell.length_a   1.000
_cell.length_b   1.000
_cell.length_c   1.000
_cell.angle_alpha   90.00
_cell.angle_beta   90.00
_cell.angle_gamma   90.00
#
_symmetry.space_group_name_H-M   'P 1'
#
loop_
_entity.id
_entity.type
_entity.pdbx_description
1 polymer ?
#
loop_
_entity_poly.entity_id
_entity_poly.type
_entity_poly.pdbx_seq_one_letter_code
_entity_poly.pdbx_strand_id
1 'polypeptide(L)'
;QVVHHLADSHANAYLRFKWIVAEDHPTIKTYDQDVWAGMTDSFMPVESSLQILDGLHERWGFFLAGLPEQAWSRTASHPERGEVTLDDLLMIYCDHGANHARQILDLRDRQGW
;
A
#
# COMPACT_ATOMS: atom_id res chain seq x y z
N GLN A 1 -2.17 -15.25 2.97
CA GLN A 1 -2.37 -14.10 3.87
C GLN A 1 -1.43 -12.92 3.58
N VAL A 2 -0.11 -12.99 3.79
CA VAL A 2 0.79 -11.82 3.55
C VAL A 2 0.67 -11.23 2.14
N VAL A 3 0.56 -12.07 1.11
CA VAL A 3 0.40 -11.61 -0.28
C VAL A 3 -0.94 -10.92 -0.52
N HIS A 4 -2.04 -11.43 0.05
CA HIS A 4 -3.36 -10.78 -0.03
C HIS A 4 -3.35 -9.43 0.71
N HIS A 5 -2.78 -9.39 1.91
CA HIS A 5 -2.59 -8.15 2.68
C HIS A 5 -1.80 -7.10 1.88
N LEU A 6 -0.73 -7.50 1.18
CA LEU A 6 0.01 -6.57 0.32
C LEU A 6 -0.86 -5.98 -0.78
N ALA A 7 -1.69 -6.80 -1.44
CA ALA A 7 -2.62 -6.32 -2.46
C ALA A 7 -3.62 -5.31 -1.89
N ASP A 8 -4.24 -5.62 -0.74
CA ASP A 8 -5.22 -4.76 -0.08
C ASP A 8 -4.62 -3.44 0.42
N SER A 9 -3.46 -3.55 1.07
CA SER A 9 -2.72 -2.42 1.63
C SER A 9 -2.29 -1.46 0.52
N HIS A 10 -1.72 -1.99 -0.56
CA HIS A 10 -1.26 -1.16 -1.67
C HIS A 10 -2.42 -0.59 -2.48
N ALA A 11 -3.56 -1.29 -2.61
CA ALA A 11 -4.75 -0.75 -3.25
C ALA A 11 -5.31 0.46 -2.47
N ASN A 12 -5.38 0.36 -1.14
CA ASN A 12 -5.73 1.48 -0.27
C ASN A 12 -4.71 2.62 -0.42
N ALA A 13 -3.42 2.32 -0.43
CA ALA A 13 -2.35 3.29 -0.62
C ALA A 13 -2.53 4.09 -1.92
N TYR A 14 -2.68 3.40 -3.05
CA TYR A 14 -2.86 4.02 -4.35
C TYR A 14 -4.04 5.02 -4.37
N LEU A 15 -5.17 4.66 -3.75
CA LEU A 15 -6.31 5.56 -3.65
C LEU A 15 -6.02 6.78 -2.76
N ARG A 16 -5.34 6.60 -1.63
CA ARG A 16 -4.94 7.71 -0.74
C ARG A 16 -4.04 8.71 -1.47
N PHE A 17 -3.08 8.23 -2.25
CA PHE A 17 -2.23 9.09 -3.08
C PHE A 17 -3.05 9.90 -4.10
N LYS A 18 -4.05 9.26 -4.75
CA LYS A 18 -4.95 9.96 -5.67
C LYS A 18 -5.77 11.04 -4.97
N TRP A 19 -6.34 10.75 -3.79
CA TRP A 19 -7.09 11.72 -3.01
C TRP A 19 -6.23 12.91 -2.58
N ILE A 20 -5.03 12.66 -2.04
CA ILE A 20 -4.11 13.74 -1.62
C ILE A 20 -3.79 14.66 -2.79
N VAL A 21 -3.55 14.10 -3.97
CA VAL A 21 -3.24 14.91 -5.16
C VAL A 21 -4.47 15.67 -5.69
N ALA A 22 -5.66 15.08 -5.62
CA ALA A 22 -6.87 15.64 -6.21
C ALA A 22 -7.64 16.61 -5.30
N GLU A 23 -7.50 16.48 -3.98
CA GLU A 23 -8.33 17.16 -2.98
C GLU A 23 -7.48 18.06 -2.07
N ASP A 24 -8.08 19.13 -1.56
CA ASP A 24 -7.42 20.04 -0.62
C ASP A 24 -7.46 19.45 0.80
N HIS A 25 -6.30 19.01 1.28
CA HIS A 25 -6.10 18.44 2.62
C HIS A 25 -7.16 17.39 3.05
N PRO A 26 -7.29 16.26 2.32
CA PRO A 26 -8.33 15.28 2.63
C PRO A 26 -8.03 14.53 3.93
N THR A 27 -9.08 14.00 4.57
CA THR A 27 -8.93 12.96 5.60
C THR A 27 -8.93 11.60 4.93
N ILE A 28 -7.81 10.87 5.02
CA ILE A 28 -7.66 9.57 4.35
C ILE A 28 -8.19 8.43 5.21
N LYS A 29 -8.85 7.46 4.57
CA LYS A 29 -9.49 6.33 5.26
C LYS A 29 -8.47 5.27 5.69
N THR A 30 -8.54 4.85 6.96
CA THR A 30 -7.87 3.65 7.47
C THR A 30 -8.78 2.43 7.37
N TYR A 31 -8.23 1.24 7.57
CA TYR A 31 -8.97 -0.01 7.58
C TYR A 31 -8.35 -0.96 8.60
N ASP A 32 -9.18 -1.85 9.13
CA ASP A 32 -8.73 -2.89 10.05
C ASP A 32 -8.16 -4.07 9.27
N GLN A 33 -6.85 -4.24 9.35
CA GLN A 33 -6.11 -5.25 8.58
C GLN A 33 -6.43 -6.67 9.07
N ASP A 34 -6.68 -6.85 10.37
CA ASP A 34 -6.99 -8.15 10.95
C ASP A 34 -8.37 -8.62 10.53
N VAL A 35 -9.33 -7.70 10.47
CA VAL A 35 -10.67 -7.97 9.93
C VAL A 35 -10.59 -8.37 8.46
N TRP A 36 -9.78 -7.69 7.64
CA TRP A 36 -9.62 -8.00 6.21
C TRP A 36 -8.94 -9.35 5.99
N ALA A 37 -7.92 -9.68 6.78
CA ALA A 37 -7.23 -10.96 6.73
C ALA A 37 -8.15 -12.16 7.06
N GLY A 38 -9.29 -11.91 7.71
CA GLY A 38 -10.33 -12.90 8.00
C GLY A 38 -11.45 -12.99 6.96
N MET A 39 -11.45 -12.15 5.92
CA MET A 39 -12.48 -12.18 4.87
C MET A 39 -12.30 -13.38 3.94
N THR A 40 -13.38 -13.78 3.25
CA THR A 40 -13.42 -15.04 2.49
C THR A 40 -12.39 -15.11 1.37
N ASP A 41 -12.07 -13.97 0.76
CA ASP A 41 -11.11 -13.85 -0.33
C ASP A 41 -9.65 -13.97 0.14
N SER A 42 -9.36 -13.70 1.43
CA SER A 42 -8.03 -13.88 2.03
C SER A 42 -7.57 -15.34 2.15
N PHE A 43 -8.43 -16.30 1.81
CA PHE A 43 -8.16 -17.75 1.81
C PHE A 43 -8.00 -18.33 0.40
N MET A 44 -8.15 -17.52 -0.65
CA MET A 44 -7.97 -17.98 -2.03
C MET A 44 -6.49 -18.23 -2.36
N PRO A 45 -6.18 -18.94 -3.46
CA PRO A 45 -4.83 -18.95 -4.03
C PRO A 45 -4.29 -17.54 -4.31
N VAL A 46 -2.98 -17.35 -4.21
CA VAL A 46 -2.34 -16.02 -4.21
C VAL A 46 -2.23 -15.34 -5.58
N GLU A 47 -2.51 -16.07 -6.65
CA GLU A 47 -2.29 -15.65 -8.04
C GLU A 47 -3.06 -14.38 -8.39
N SER A 48 -4.31 -14.25 -7.91
CA SER A 48 -5.12 -13.05 -8.14
C SER A 48 -4.53 -11.83 -7.44
N SER A 49 -4.00 -11.98 -6.22
CA SER A 49 -3.34 -10.89 -5.50
C SER A 49 -2.03 -10.47 -6.15
N LEU A 50 -1.26 -11.41 -6.71
CA LEU A 50 -0.06 -11.09 -7.48
C LEU A 50 -0.41 -10.29 -8.74
N GLN A 51 -1.45 -10.70 -9.48
CA GLN A 51 -1.93 -9.96 -10.66
C GLN A 51 -2.42 -8.55 -10.30
N ILE A 52 -3.10 -8.39 -9.16
CA ILE A 52 -3.49 -7.08 -8.64
C ILE A 52 -2.24 -6.23 -8.36
N LEU A 53 -1.26 -6.77 -7.65
CA LEU A 53 -0.03 -6.07 -7.29
C LEU A 53 0.72 -5.60 -8.55
N ASP A 54 0.89 -6.46 -9.55
CA ASP A 54 1.58 -6.13 -10.79
C ASP A 54 0.91 -4.94 -11.51
N GLY A 55 -0.39 -5.05 -11.81
CA GLY A 55 -1.11 -4.00 -12.52
C GLY A 55 -1.28 -2.72 -11.70
N LEU A 56 -1.42 -2.86 -10.38
CA LEU A 56 -1.51 -1.73 -9.46
C LEU A 56 -0.19 -0.96 -9.41
N HIS A 57 0.94 -1.65 -9.24
CA HIS A 57 2.26 -1.04 -9.16
C HIS A 57 2.70 -0.41 -10.48
N GLU A 58 2.35 -1.01 -11.62
CA GLU A 58 2.56 -0.39 -12.93
C GLU A 58 1.85 0.97 -13.02
N ARG A 59 0.55 1.00 -12.71
CA ARG A 59 -0.24 2.24 -12.75
C ARG A 59 0.20 3.26 -11.71
N TRP A 60 0.52 2.79 -10.51
CA TRP A 60 0.91 3.65 -9.41
C TRP A 60 2.29 4.27 -9.68
N GLY A 61 3.26 3.48 -10.14
CA GLY A 61 4.58 3.99 -10.55
C GLY A 61 4.48 5.02 -11.68
N PHE A 62 3.69 4.74 -12.72
CA PHE A 62 3.45 5.70 -13.80
C PHE A 62 2.81 7.00 -13.29
N PHE A 63 1.84 6.88 -12.37
CA PHE A 63 1.20 8.05 -11.76
C PHE A 63 2.19 8.89 -10.95
N LEU A 64 2.99 8.27 -10.09
CA LEU A 64 3.96 8.97 -9.25
C LEU A 64 5.04 9.67 -10.08
N ALA A 65 5.54 9.00 -11.12
CA ALA A 65 6.54 9.56 -12.03
C ALA A 65 6.04 10.79 -12.81
N GLY A 66 4.71 10.94 -12.97
CA GLY A 66 4.09 12.07 -13.65
C GLY A 66 3.75 13.25 -12.73
N LEU A 67 3.99 13.16 -11.42
CA LEU A 67 3.67 14.22 -10.48
C LEU A 67 4.69 15.37 -10.55
N PRO A 68 4.23 16.63 -10.52
CA PRO A 68 5.14 17.77 -10.39
C PRO A 68 5.75 17.81 -8.98
N GLU A 69 6.92 18.44 -8.83
CA GLU A 69 7.66 18.48 -7.55
C GLU A 69 6.81 19.00 -6.38
N GLN A 70 6.00 20.04 -6.61
CA GLN A 70 5.11 20.59 -5.57
C GLN A 70 4.00 19.65 -5.09
N ALA A 71 3.70 18.56 -5.82
CA ALA A 71 2.70 17.60 -5.38
C ALA A 71 3.16 16.80 -4.15
N TRP A 72 4.47 16.62 -3.98
CA TRP A 72 5.03 15.81 -2.90
C TRP A 72 4.84 16.45 -1.52
N SER A 73 4.74 17.79 -1.46
CA SER A 73 4.45 18.53 -0.22
C SER A 73 2.95 18.65 0.09
N ARG A 74 2.06 18.06 -0.71
CA ARG A 74 0.63 18.05 -0.40
C ARG A 74 0.37 17.19 0.83
N THR A 75 -0.56 17.63 1.67
CA THR A 75 -0.84 17.00 2.96
C THR A 75 -2.22 16.34 3.00
N ALA A 76 -2.38 15.42 3.95
CA ALA A 76 -3.66 14.87 4.37
C ALA A 76 -3.68 14.61 5.87
N SER A 77 -4.89 14.50 6.42
CA SER A 77 -5.11 14.02 7.78
C SER A 77 -5.22 12.49 7.79
N HIS A 78 -4.27 11.82 8.42
CA HIS A 78 -4.31 10.38 8.68
C HIS A 78 -4.86 10.14 10.09
N PRO A 79 -6.01 9.45 10.25
CA PRO A 79 -6.68 9.25 11.54
C PRO A 79 -5.78 8.74 12.68
N GLU A 80 -4.78 7.91 12.37
CA GLU A 80 -3.86 7.35 13.36
C GLU A 80 -2.50 8.06 13.46
N ARG A 81 -2.10 8.85 12.46
CA ARG A 81 -0.73 9.43 12.36
C ARG A 81 -0.72 10.95 12.44
N GLY A 82 -1.90 11.59 12.38
CA GLY A 82 -2.01 13.03 12.25
C GLY A 82 -1.74 13.48 10.82
N GLU A 83 -1.20 14.69 10.65
CA GLU A 83 -0.86 15.21 9.34
C GLU A 83 0.29 14.41 8.70
N VAL A 84 0.13 14.06 7.43
CA VAL A 84 1.15 13.38 6.62
C VAL A 84 1.25 14.06 5.27
N THR A 85 2.45 14.08 4.70
CA THR A 85 2.69 14.48 3.30
C THR A 85 2.55 13.28 2.35
N LEU A 86 2.45 13.57 1.05
CA LEU A 86 2.54 12.54 0.02
C LEU A 86 3.91 11.82 0.06
N ASP A 87 4.98 12.54 0.38
CA ASP A 87 6.35 12.01 0.50
C ASP A 87 6.49 11.05 1.70
N ASP A 88 5.91 11.41 2.85
CA ASP A 88 5.86 10.53 4.04
C ASP A 88 5.18 9.20 3.70
N LEU A 89 4.06 9.25 2.97
CA LEU A 89 3.35 8.05 2.56
C LEU A 89 4.18 7.22 1.57
N LEU A 90 4.96 7.84 0.68
CA LEU A 90 5.80 7.09 -0.25
C LEU A 90 6.83 6.27 0.51
N MET A 91 7.53 6.88 1.47
CA MET A 91 8.50 6.20 2.30
C MET A 91 7.87 5.05 3.08
N ILE A 92 6.70 5.29 3.69
CA ILE A 92 5.96 4.25 4.43
C ILE A 92 5.67 3.03 3.54
N TYR A 93 5.19 3.24 2.32
CA TYR A 93 4.78 2.12 1.45
C TYR A 93 5.94 1.42 0.75
N CYS A 94 7.03 2.14 0.44
CA CYS A 94 8.28 1.53 0.00
C CYS A 94 8.83 0.56 1.06
N ASP A 95 8.90 1.00 2.32
CA ASP A 95 9.38 0.19 3.43
C ASP A 95 8.42 -0.98 3.73
N HIS A 96 7.12 -0.74 3.68
CA HIS A 96 6.09 -1.78 3.91
C HIS A 96 6.23 -2.96 2.94
N GLY A 97 6.33 -2.67 1.63
CA GLY A 97 6.51 -3.71 0.61
C GLY A 97 7.80 -4.51 0.83
N ALA A 98 8.92 -3.81 1.05
CA ALA A 98 10.22 -4.44 1.29
C ALA A 98 10.22 -5.31 2.55
N ASN A 99 9.56 -4.86 3.62
CA ASN A 99 9.50 -5.58 4.89
C ASN A 99 8.73 -6.91 4.76
N HIS A 100 7.56 -6.90 4.12
CA HIS A 100 6.79 -8.14 3.94
C HIS A 100 7.46 -9.13 2.98
N ALA A 101 8.12 -8.64 1.92
CA ALA A 101 8.94 -9.50 1.07
C ALA A 101 10.04 -10.21 1.88
N ARG A 102 10.72 -9.47 2.77
CA ARG A 102 11.74 -10.02 3.67
C ARG A 102 11.17 -11.08 4.61
N GLN A 103 10.02 -10.82 5.22
CA GLN A 103 9.35 -11.79 6.10
C GLN A 103 9.07 -13.14 5.41
N ILE A 104 8.65 -13.10 4.14
CA ILE A 104 8.41 -14.30 3.33
C ILE A 104 9.73 -15.05 3.08
N LEU A 105 10.79 -14.34 2.67
CA LEU A 105 12.11 -14.92 2.44
C LEU A 105 12.70 -15.53 3.72
N ASP A 106 12.65 -14.82 4.84
CA ASP A 106 13.15 -15.28 6.13
C ASP A 106 12.39 -16.52 6.62
N LEU A 107 11.08 -16.63 6.33
CA LEU A 107 10.32 -17.83 6.63
C LEU A 107 10.77 -19.00 5.77
N ARG A 108 10.88 -18.81 4.45
CA ARG A 108 11.35 -19.84 3.51
C ARG A 108 12.71 -20.39 3.95
N ASP A 109 13.66 -19.50 4.24
CA ASP A 109 15.02 -19.88 4.63
C ASP A 109 15.04 -20.65 5.96
N ARG A 110 14.22 -20.24 6.95
CA ARG A 110 14.08 -20.97 8.23
C ARG A 110 13.46 -22.35 8.10
N GLN A 111 12.60 -22.56 7.10
CA GLN A 111 11.94 -23.84 6.84
C GLN A 111 12.76 -24.75 5.89
N GLY A 112 13.81 -24.22 5.26
CA GLY A 112 14.66 -24.97 4.33
C GLY A 112 13.95 -25.35 3.02
N TRP A 113 13.02 -24.50 2.55
CA TRP A 113 12.32 -24.67 1.27
C TRP A 113 13.14 -24.20 0.07
#